data_AF-A0A0F9MWF2-F1
#
_entry.id   AF-A0A0F9MWF2-F1
#
_cell.length_a   1.000
_cell.length_b   1.000
_cell.length_c   1.000
_cell.angle_alpha   90.00
_cell.angle_beta   90.00
_cell.angle_gamma   90.00
#
_symmetry.space_group_name_H-M   'P 1'
#
loop_
_entity.id
_entity.type
_entity.pdbx_description
1 polymer ?
#
loop_
_entity_poly.entity_id
_entity_poly.type
_entity_poly.pdbx_seq_one_letter_code
_entity_poly.pdbx_strand_id
1 'polypeptide(L)'
;MTKVIAYTRPDGGVSICIPAPNARREGESEAEFIARIQAKDVPKDATNIRVCTRVEIPYRGRLRNAWRQNGVNPPVVDMIEARILKTNLVRIDRDKLLIAEDVAYIRADETDDKPKKAAIAVKKQALRDIPVTIQSDLDAIDDPETLDNYEPVWPEI
;
A
#
# COMPACT_ATOMS: atom_id res chain seq x y z
N MET A 1 15.47 12.93 18.44
CA MET A 1 14.49 12.58 17.38
C MET A 1 15.26 11.91 16.26
N THR A 2 14.85 10.71 15.81
CA THR A 2 15.58 10.01 14.74
C THR A 2 15.34 10.68 13.39
N LYS A 3 16.38 11.31 12.83
CA LYS A 3 16.38 11.82 11.46
C LYS A 3 16.36 10.66 10.47
N VAL A 4 15.70 10.87 9.35
CA VAL A 4 15.61 9.93 8.23
C VAL A 4 15.88 10.69 6.93
N ILE A 5 16.30 9.99 5.89
CA ILE A 5 16.58 10.59 4.58
C ILE A 5 15.52 10.11 3.60
N ALA A 6 14.68 11.02 3.12
CA ALA A 6 13.69 10.77 2.08
C ALA A 6 14.27 11.14 0.72
N TYR A 7 13.95 10.36 -0.31
CA TYR A 7 14.35 10.64 -1.69
C TYR A 7 13.37 10.03 -2.68
N THR A 8 13.28 10.63 -3.87
CA THR A 8 12.51 10.14 -5.01
C THR A 8 13.41 9.26 -5.88
N ARG A 9 12.95 8.04 -6.17
CA ARG A 9 13.60 7.09 -7.07
C ARG A 9 13.34 7.48 -8.54
N PRO A 10 14.11 6.95 -9.50
CA PRO A 10 13.89 7.20 -10.94
C PRO A 10 12.48 6.80 -11.44
N ASP A 11 11.84 5.83 -10.78
CA ASP A 11 10.47 5.39 -11.09
C ASP A 11 9.37 6.33 -10.54
N GLY A 12 9.75 7.44 -9.89
CA GLY A 12 8.84 8.37 -9.24
C GLY A 12 8.36 7.95 -7.85
N GLY A 13 8.74 6.76 -7.37
CA GLY A 13 8.41 6.28 -6.02
C GLY A 13 9.28 6.91 -4.94
N VAL A 14 8.77 6.98 -3.71
CA VAL A 14 9.52 7.53 -2.57
C VAL A 14 10.15 6.43 -1.73
N SER A 15 11.44 6.58 -1.44
CA SER A 15 12.18 5.72 -0.52
C SER A 15 12.68 6.48 0.69
N ILE A 16 12.85 5.76 1.80
CA ILE A 16 13.33 6.32 3.06
C ILE A 16 14.51 5.49 3.54
N CYS A 17 15.66 6.12 3.72
CA CYS A 17 16.78 5.57 4.46
C CYS A 17 16.67 5.96 5.95
N ILE A 18 16.78 4.97 6.84
CA ILE A 18 16.79 5.16 8.29
C ILE A 18 18.21 4.87 8.78
N PRO A 19 19.01 5.91 9.09
CA PRO A 19 20.34 5.74 9.66
C PRO A 19 20.28 4.91 10.95
N ALA A 20 21.08 3.85 11.04
CA ALA A 20 21.20 3.06 12.26
C ALA A 20 21.98 3.85 13.32
N PRO A 21 21.44 4.10 14.52
CA PRO A 21 22.11 4.93 15.54
C PRO A 21 23.53 4.44 15.89
N ASN A 22 23.72 3.13 15.94
CA ASN A 22 25.01 2.49 16.26
C ASN A 22 26.05 2.59 15.14
N ALA A 23 25.68 3.12 13.97
CA ALA A 23 26.62 3.37 12.87
C ALA A 23 27.33 4.73 12.98
N ARG A 24 26.99 5.55 13.97
CA ARG A 24 27.64 6.84 14.24
C ARG A 24 29.03 6.60 14.83
N ARG A 25 30.04 7.27 14.28
CA ARG A 25 31.43 7.17 14.76
C ARG A 25 31.61 8.06 15.99
N GLU A 26 32.57 7.71 16.83
CA GLU A 26 32.96 8.55 17.97
C GLU A 26 33.45 9.92 17.48
N GLY A 27 33.00 11.00 18.11
CA GLY A 27 33.32 12.38 17.72
C GLY A 27 32.61 12.91 16.48
N GLU A 28 31.90 12.08 15.71
CA GLU A 28 31.17 12.49 14.50
C GLU A 28 29.91 13.31 14.88
N SER A 29 29.73 14.49 14.30
CA SER A 29 28.50 15.28 14.46
C SER A 29 27.31 14.60 13.79
N GLU A 30 26.08 14.96 14.16
CA GLU A 30 24.88 14.41 13.50
C GLU A 30 24.83 14.77 12.01
N ALA A 31 25.26 15.98 11.64
CA ALA A 31 25.30 16.42 10.25
C ALA A 31 26.29 15.60 9.41
N GLU A 32 27.50 15.35 9.92
CA GLU A 32 28.50 14.51 9.27
C GLU A 32 28.02 13.07 9.13
N PHE A 33 27.39 12.54 10.20
CA PHE A 33 26.80 11.20 10.19
C PHE A 33 25.75 11.06 9.09
N ILE A 34 24.80 12.01 9.00
CA ILE A 34 23.75 11.99 7.99
C ILE A 34 24.33 12.16 6.57
N ALA A 35 25.28 13.07 6.37
CA ALA A 35 25.92 13.29 5.07
C ALA A 35 26.64 12.02 4.58
N ARG A 36 27.34 11.31 5.48
CA ARG A 36 28.01 10.04 5.16
C ARG A 36 27.02 8.95 4.79
N ILE A 37 25.92 8.81 5.53
CA ILE A 37 24.88 7.83 5.21
C ILE A 37 24.19 8.17 3.90
N GLN A 38 23.90 9.45 3.64
CA GLN A 38 23.35 9.90 2.37
C GLN A 38 24.27 9.52 1.20
N ALA A 39 25.56 9.82 1.28
CA ALA A 39 26.51 9.52 0.21
C ALA A 39 26.70 8.01 -0.05
N LYS A 40 26.48 7.18 0.98
CA LYS A 40 26.65 5.72 0.89
C LYS A 40 25.39 5.01 0.40
N ASP A 41 24.23 5.36 0.97
CA ASP A 41 23.01 4.56 0.89
C ASP A 41 21.91 5.19 0.01
N VAL A 42 22.05 6.45 -0.42
CA VAL A 42 21.13 7.07 -1.39
C VAL A 42 21.66 6.85 -2.81
N PRO A 43 20.85 6.29 -3.72
CA PRO A 43 21.23 6.11 -5.13
C PRO A 43 21.63 7.43 -5.81
N LYS A 44 22.60 7.37 -6.72
CA LYS A 44 23.14 8.56 -7.40
C LYS A 44 22.15 9.25 -8.34
N ASP A 45 21.19 8.49 -8.85
CA ASP A 45 20.10 8.93 -9.73
C ASP A 45 18.82 9.32 -8.95
N ALA A 46 18.87 9.27 -7.61
CA ALA A 46 17.77 9.76 -6.79
C ALA A 46 17.66 11.29 -6.87
N THR A 47 16.43 11.77 -6.85
CA THR A 47 16.09 13.21 -6.82
C THR A 47 15.38 13.57 -5.51
N ASN A 48 15.14 14.87 -5.28
CA ASN A 48 14.36 15.35 -4.14
C ASN A 48 14.88 14.88 -2.76
N ILE A 49 16.20 14.71 -2.61
CA ILE A 49 16.79 14.22 -1.38
C ILE A 49 16.56 15.23 -0.25
N ARG A 50 15.96 14.78 0.86
CA ARG A 50 15.64 15.61 2.02
C ARG A 50 15.90 14.85 3.32
N VAL A 51 16.47 15.52 4.30
CA VAL A 51 16.52 15.03 5.69
C VAL A 51 15.21 15.41 6.39
N CYS A 52 14.46 14.39 6.83
CA CYS A 52 13.19 14.52 7.54
C CYS A 52 13.33 14.07 8.99
N THR A 53 12.43 14.53 9.84
CA THR A 53 12.11 13.93 11.12
C THR A 53 11.08 12.81 10.94
N ARG A 54 10.91 11.97 11.97
CA ARG A 54 9.96 10.85 11.90
C ARG A 54 8.51 11.30 11.68
N VAL A 55 8.11 12.45 12.25
CA VAL A 55 6.74 12.97 12.16
C VAL A 55 6.41 13.60 10.80
N GLU A 56 7.44 13.95 10.02
CA GLU A 56 7.29 14.41 8.63
C GLU A 56 7.08 13.25 7.65
N ILE A 57 7.20 12.00 8.09
CA ILE A 57 6.99 10.83 7.24
C ILE A 57 5.52 10.43 7.29
N PRO A 58 4.85 10.25 6.13
CA PRO A 58 3.45 9.86 6.09
C PRO A 58 3.23 8.44 6.63
N TYR A 59 1.95 8.11 6.81
CA TYR A 59 1.50 6.80 7.29
C TYR A 59 2.20 5.64 6.57
N ARG A 60 2.79 4.74 7.38
CA ARG A 60 3.58 3.59 6.93
C ARG A 60 2.76 2.30 7.00
N GLY A 61 1.92 2.09 5.99
CA GLY A 61 1.20 0.84 5.79
C GLY A 61 1.43 0.23 4.40
N ARG A 62 0.46 -0.55 3.93
CA ARG A 62 0.47 -1.21 2.62
C ARG A 62 0.38 -0.22 1.46
N LEU A 63 -0.05 1.02 1.73
CA LEU A 63 -0.22 2.08 0.74
C LEU A 63 1.05 2.92 0.48
N ARG A 64 2.22 2.47 0.95
CA ARG A 64 3.49 3.21 0.78
C ARG A 64 3.84 3.53 -0.68
N ASN A 65 3.41 2.70 -1.64
CA ASN A 65 3.67 2.95 -3.06
C ASN A 65 2.88 4.15 -3.63
N ALA A 66 1.89 4.67 -2.90
CA ALA A 66 1.21 5.92 -3.22
C ALA A 66 1.95 7.16 -2.71
N TRP A 67 3.10 7.00 -2.05
CA TRP A 67 3.85 8.17 -1.61
C TRP A 67 4.43 8.92 -2.80
N ARG A 68 4.36 10.25 -2.73
CA ARG A 68 4.93 11.18 -3.70
C ARG A 68 5.67 12.28 -2.97
N GLN A 69 6.62 12.90 -3.65
CA GLN A 69 7.39 14.00 -3.10
C GLN A 69 7.49 15.10 -4.14
N ASN A 70 7.11 16.32 -3.76
CA ASN A 70 7.18 17.49 -4.63
C ASN A 70 8.39 18.34 -4.26
N GLY A 71 9.47 18.22 -5.04
CA GLY A 71 10.73 18.92 -4.77
C GLY A 71 11.31 18.55 -3.40
N VAL A 72 11.82 19.56 -2.69
CA VAL A 72 12.43 19.39 -1.36
C VAL A 72 11.41 19.36 -0.21
N ASN A 73 10.12 19.15 -0.48
CA ASN A 73 9.11 19.01 0.57
C ASN A 73 9.15 17.61 1.19
N PRO A 74 8.61 17.42 2.42
CA PRO A 74 8.35 16.09 2.94
C PRO A 74 7.46 15.26 1.99
N PRO A 75 7.66 13.93 1.95
CA PRO A 75 6.77 13.08 1.17
C PRO A 75 5.36 13.09 1.73
N VAL A 76 4.37 12.95 0.85
CA VAL A 76 2.94 12.90 1.17
C VAL A 76 2.31 11.66 0.54
N VAL A 77 1.14 11.26 1.04
CA VAL A 77 0.34 10.21 0.39
C VAL A 77 -0.46 10.84 -0.73
N ASP A 78 -0.30 10.36 -1.95
CA ASP A 78 -1.22 10.67 -3.05
C ASP A 78 -2.48 9.84 -2.86
N MET A 79 -3.57 10.49 -2.45
CA MET A 79 -4.82 9.79 -2.13
C MET A 79 -5.51 9.19 -3.36
N ILE A 80 -5.23 9.68 -4.57
CA ILE A 80 -5.78 9.09 -5.80
C ILE A 80 -5.09 7.73 -6.03
N GLU A 81 -3.77 7.72 -5.98
CA GLU A 81 -2.97 6.49 -6.10
C GLU A 81 -3.22 5.51 -4.95
N ALA A 82 -3.42 6.03 -3.74
CA ALA A 82 -3.71 5.22 -2.56
C ALA A 82 -5.03 4.45 -2.72
N ARG A 83 -6.09 5.09 -3.26
CA ARG A 83 -7.37 4.41 -3.55
C ARG A 83 -7.20 3.34 -4.63
N ILE A 84 -6.44 3.62 -5.69
CA ILE A 84 -6.13 2.63 -6.74
C ILE A 84 -5.42 1.41 -6.13
N LEU A 85 -4.39 1.64 -5.29
CA LEU A 85 -3.69 0.56 -4.59
C LEU A 85 -4.62 -0.22 -3.67
N LYS A 86 -5.49 0.46 -2.92
CA LYS A 86 -6.46 -0.21 -2.03
C LYS A 86 -7.42 -1.09 -2.83
N THR A 87 -7.98 -0.60 -3.94
CA THR A 87 -8.81 -1.39 -4.84
C THR A 87 -8.08 -2.62 -5.37
N ASN A 88 -6.78 -2.50 -5.68
CA ASN A 88 -5.97 -3.63 -6.13
C ASN A 88 -5.74 -4.67 -5.01
N LEU A 89 -5.54 -4.24 -3.76
CA LEU A 89 -5.47 -5.16 -2.62
C LEU A 89 -6.79 -5.93 -2.45
N VAL A 90 -7.94 -5.23 -2.53
CA VAL A 90 -9.26 -5.87 -2.49
C VAL A 90 -9.44 -6.87 -3.64
N ARG A 91 -8.96 -6.57 -4.85
CA ARG A 91 -9.01 -7.51 -5.98
C ARG A 91 -8.23 -8.79 -5.71
N ILE A 92 -7.06 -8.70 -5.06
CA ILE A 92 -6.26 -9.87 -4.69
C ILE A 92 -7.05 -10.78 -3.74
N ASP A 93 -7.72 -10.22 -2.75
CA ASP A 93 -8.51 -11.02 -1.80
C ASP A 93 -9.79 -11.58 -2.43
N ARG A 94 -10.46 -10.79 -3.27
CA ARG A 94 -11.57 -11.26 -4.12
C ARG A 94 -11.18 -12.45 -4.97
N ASP A 95 -10.00 -12.41 -5.61
CA ASP A 95 -9.55 -13.49 -6.51
C ASP A 95 -9.34 -14.80 -5.74
N LYS A 96 -8.85 -14.74 -4.50
CA LYS A 96 -8.78 -15.93 -3.62
C LYS A 96 -10.16 -16.51 -3.34
N LEU A 97 -11.16 -15.66 -3.08
CA LEU A 97 -12.53 -16.10 -2.84
C LEU A 97 -13.17 -16.68 -4.11
N LEU A 98 -12.92 -16.09 -5.29
CA LEU A 98 -13.40 -16.63 -6.56
C LEU A 98 -12.87 -18.04 -6.84
N ILE A 99 -11.58 -18.29 -6.55
CA ILE A 99 -10.97 -19.63 -6.66
C ILE A 99 -11.65 -20.62 -5.70
N ALA A 100 -11.95 -20.20 -4.47
CA ALA A 100 -12.66 -21.06 -3.52
C ALA A 100 -14.07 -21.42 -4.02
N GLU A 101 -14.78 -20.44 -4.60
CA GLU A 101 -16.10 -20.67 -5.21
C GLU A 101 -16.04 -21.56 -6.44
N ASP A 102 -14.97 -21.50 -7.23
CA ASP A 102 -14.77 -22.43 -8.36
C ASP A 102 -14.70 -23.89 -7.87
N VAL A 103 -13.96 -24.14 -6.79
CA VAL A 103 -13.90 -25.48 -6.17
C VAL A 103 -15.26 -25.90 -5.63
N ALA A 104 -16.00 -24.99 -4.98
CA ALA A 104 -17.34 -25.27 -4.47
C ALA A 104 -18.31 -25.60 -5.61
N TYR A 105 -18.20 -24.91 -6.75
CA TYR A 105 -19.01 -25.16 -7.93
C TYR A 105 -18.76 -26.55 -8.51
N ILE A 106 -17.49 -26.94 -8.67
CA ILE A 106 -17.11 -28.27 -9.19
C ILE A 106 -17.72 -29.37 -8.31
N ARG A 107 -17.62 -29.27 -6.98
CA ARG A 107 -18.22 -30.24 -6.06
C ARG A 107 -19.74 -30.33 -6.19
N ALA A 108 -20.41 -29.20 -6.42
CA ALA A 108 -21.87 -29.18 -6.63
C ALA A 108 -22.25 -29.78 -7.99
N ASP A 109 -21.41 -29.58 -9.01
CA ASP A 109 -21.59 -30.16 -10.34
C ASP A 109 -21.45 -31.68 -10.33
N GLU A 110 -20.47 -32.21 -9.60
CA GLU A 110 -20.27 -33.66 -9.39
C GLU A 110 -21.50 -34.35 -8.79
N THR A 111 -22.34 -33.63 -8.04
CA THR A 111 -23.58 -34.15 -7.44
C THR A 111 -24.86 -33.70 -8.15
N ASP A 112 -24.77 -33.02 -9.30
CA ASP A 112 -25.88 -32.35 -10.02
C ASP A 112 -26.76 -31.48 -9.09
N ASP A 113 -26.17 -30.81 -8.10
CA ASP A 113 -26.88 -29.94 -7.15
C ASP A 113 -27.15 -28.57 -7.79
N LYS A 114 -28.20 -28.51 -8.60
CA LYS A 114 -28.61 -27.31 -9.35
C LYS A 114 -28.88 -26.10 -8.44
N PRO A 115 -29.61 -26.22 -7.31
CA PRO A 115 -29.80 -25.11 -6.38
C PRO A 115 -28.48 -24.53 -5.88
N LYS A 116 -27.52 -25.39 -5.50
CA LYS A 116 -26.22 -24.94 -5.00
C LYS A 116 -25.37 -24.28 -6.09
N LYS A 117 -25.38 -24.83 -7.31
CA LYS A 117 -24.71 -24.19 -8.47
C LYS A 117 -25.25 -22.77 -8.73
N ALA A 118 -26.57 -22.59 -8.63
CA ALA A 118 -27.19 -21.27 -8.81
C ALA A 118 -26.77 -20.28 -7.71
N ALA A 119 -26.75 -20.71 -6.44
CA ALA A 119 -26.30 -19.87 -5.33
C ALA A 119 -24.83 -19.43 -5.49
N ILE A 120 -23.94 -20.36 -5.87
CA ILE A 120 -22.52 -20.07 -6.11
C ILE A 120 -22.34 -19.09 -7.27
N ALA A 121 -23.13 -19.24 -8.35
CA ALA A 121 -23.07 -18.31 -9.48
C ALA A 121 -23.41 -16.86 -9.06
N VAL A 122 -24.46 -16.68 -8.24
CA VAL A 122 -24.83 -15.38 -7.67
C VAL A 122 -23.69 -14.81 -6.82
N LYS A 123 -23.12 -15.63 -5.95
CA LYS A 123 -22.02 -15.22 -5.08
C LYS A 123 -20.76 -14.80 -5.86
N LYS A 124 -20.38 -15.55 -6.88
CA LYS A 124 -19.26 -15.19 -7.77
C LYS A 124 -19.53 -13.88 -8.50
N GLN A 125 -20.78 -13.60 -8.87
CA GLN A 125 -21.13 -12.32 -9.46
C GLN A 125 -20.96 -11.18 -8.45
N ALA A 126 -21.50 -11.33 -7.23
CA ALA A 126 -21.31 -10.37 -6.15
C ALA A 126 -19.83 -10.07 -5.87
N LEU A 127 -18.97 -11.11 -5.83
CA LEU A 127 -17.52 -10.94 -5.69
C LEU A 127 -16.91 -10.09 -6.82
N ARG A 128 -17.32 -10.31 -8.07
CA ARG A 128 -16.81 -9.55 -9.22
C ARG A 128 -17.21 -8.09 -9.19
N ASP A 129 -18.36 -7.79 -8.62
CA ASP A 129 -18.92 -6.45 -8.56
C ASP A 129 -18.30 -5.59 -7.44
N ILE A 130 -17.65 -6.21 -6.43
CA ILE A 130 -17.03 -5.53 -5.27
C ILE A 130 -16.21 -4.28 -5.64
N PRO A 131 -15.26 -4.31 -6.60
CA PRO A 131 -14.45 -3.13 -6.91
C PRO A 131 -15.26 -1.91 -7.34
N VAL A 132 -16.43 -2.12 -7.93
CA VAL A 132 -17.33 -1.03 -8.32
C VAL A 132 -18.16 -0.58 -7.12
N THR A 133 -18.66 -1.50 -6.29
CA THR A 133 -19.54 -1.17 -5.17
C THR A 133 -18.85 -0.40 -4.06
N ILE A 134 -17.53 -0.59 -3.88
CA ILE A 134 -16.77 0.08 -2.81
C ILE A 134 -16.21 1.44 -3.21
N GLN A 135 -16.32 1.83 -4.49
CA GLN A 135 -15.65 3.02 -5.01
C GLN A 135 -16.07 4.29 -4.24
N SER A 136 -17.37 4.46 -3.97
CA SER A 136 -17.87 5.60 -3.21
C SER A 136 -17.35 5.63 -1.77
N ASP A 137 -17.19 4.47 -1.14
CA ASP A 137 -16.67 4.37 0.22
C ASP A 137 -15.20 4.79 0.25
N LEU A 138 -14.41 4.30 -0.72
CA LEU A 138 -13.00 4.67 -0.85
C LEU A 138 -12.82 6.15 -1.16
N ASP A 139 -13.68 6.74 -2.00
CA ASP A 139 -13.65 8.16 -2.35
C ASP A 139 -13.97 9.07 -1.15
N ALA A 140 -14.80 8.59 -0.23
CA ALA A 140 -15.15 9.32 1.00
C ALA A 140 -14.03 9.32 2.06
N ILE A 141 -13.02 8.45 1.94
CA ILE A 141 -11.91 8.37 2.89
C ILE A 141 -10.77 9.31 2.44
N ASP A 142 -10.39 10.24 3.32
CA ASP A 142 -9.30 11.20 3.14
C ASP A 142 -8.06 10.91 4.00
N ASP A 143 -8.18 10.00 4.97
CA ASP A 143 -7.10 9.54 5.84
C ASP A 143 -6.45 8.24 5.31
N PRO A 144 -5.11 8.21 5.09
CA PRO A 144 -4.42 7.04 4.59
C PRO A 144 -4.49 5.80 5.48
N GLU A 145 -4.50 5.96 6.80
CA GLU A 145 -4.56 4.84 7.74
C GLU A 145 -5.93 4.16 7.71
N THR A 146 -6.98 4.97 7.73
CA THR A 146 -8.37 4.53 7.56
C THR A 146 -8.56 3.84 6.20
N LEU A 147 -7.99 4.39 5.12
CA LEU A 147 -8.07 3.79 3.80
C LEU A 147 -7.35 2.44 3.74
N ASP A 148 -6.17 2.33 4.35
CA ASP A 148 -5.43 1.07 4.38
C ASP A 148 -6.23 -0.01 5.13
N ASN A 149 -6.86 0.36 6.24
CA ASN A 149 -7.63 -0.55 7.08
C ASN A 149 -9.07 -0.82 6.61
N TYR A 150 -9.55 -0.16 5.55
CA TYR A 150 -10.89 -0.42 5.01
C TYR A 150 -11.05 -1.89 4.61
N GLU A 151 -12.16 -2.52 4.98
CA GLU A 151 -12.50 -3.88 4.53
C GLU A 151 -13.88 -3.83 3.88
N PRO A 152 -14.04 -4.39 2.67
CA PRO A 152 -15.34 -4.42 2.01
C PRO A 152 -16.25 -5.45 2.68
N VAL A 153 -17.55 -5.28 2.49
CA VAL A 153 -18.52 -6.32 2.86
C VAL A 153 -18.42 -7.46 1.84
N TRP A 154 -17.84 -8.59 2.26
CA TRP A 154 -17.73 -9.79 1.45
C TRP A 154 -19.07 -10.54 1.43
N PRO A 155 -19.51 -11.09 0.28
CA PRO A 155 -20.70 -11.93 0.23
C PRO A 155 -20.49 -13.20 1.06
N GLU A 156 -21.50 -13.58 1.84
CA GLU A 156 -21.42 -14.67 2.81
C GLU A 156 -20.96 -16.00 2.17
N ILE A 157 -20.18 -16.76 2.95
CA ILE A 157 -19.65 -18.08 2.60
C ILE A 157 -20.51 -19.22 3.11
#